data_AF-A0A1C0V7Y3-F1
#
_entry.id   AF-A0A1C0V7Y3-F1
#
_cell.length_a   1.000
_cell.length_b   1.000
_cell.length_c   1.000
_cell.angle_alpha   90.00
_cell.angle_beta   90.00
_cell.angle_gamma   90.00
#
_symmetry.space_group_name_H-M   'P 1'
#
loop_
_entity.id
_entity.type
_entity.pdbx_description
1 polymer ?
#
loop_
_entity_poly.entity_id
_entity_poly.type
_entity_poly.pdbx_seq_one_letter_code
_entity_poly.pdbx_strand_id
1 'polypeptide(L)'
;MKLFLSPVALRSVGLTLAVTLLSPIAQSIYQPARAGGNHHHHQSSPPASPSASPHSPHNGSGRGGEHQHGRFDVPAGQPIPTVSLSVLPDPKQGWNLQLTVQNFRFAPEQINQPGAWNQGHAHLYLNGRKLTRLYSNWYYLESLPSGSNQIQVTLNTNDHKDLYANGQRVEAQTVVQVP
;
A
#
# COMPACT_ATOMS: atom_id res chain seq x y z
N MET A 1 55.20 1.01 -32.19
CA MET A 1 54.10 1.69 -31.47
C MET A 1 52.89 0.75 -31.53
N LYS A 2 52.49 0.14 -30.41
CA LYS A 2 51.35 -0.80 -30.34
C LYS A 2 50.08 -0.01 -30.07
N LEU A 3 49.12 -0.03 -31.00
CA LEU A 3 47.78 0.55 -30.83
C LEU A 3 46.86 -0.50 -30.19
N PHE A 4 46.32 -0.20 -29.02
CA PHE A 4 45.25 -0.97 -28.40
C PHE A 4 43.91 -0.36 -28.79
N LEU A 5 43.02 -1.17 -29.37
CA LEU A 5 41.61 -0.85 -29.56
C LEU A 5 40.84 -1.14 -28.25
N SER A 6 39.99 -0.20 -27.84
CA SER A 6 38.99 -0.42 -26.78
C SER A 6 37.62 -0.69 -27.42
N PRO A 7 36.86 -1.70 -26.98
CA PRO A 7 35.50 -1.92 -27.49
C PRO A 7 34.50 -0.98 -26.81
N VAL A 8 33.68 -0.31 -27.62
CA VAL A 8 32.53 0.49 -27.20
C VAL A 8 31.39 -0.45 -26.80
N ALA A 9 30.87 -0.30 -25.59
CA ALA A 9 29.74 -1.07 -25.08
C ALA A 9 28.42 -0.64 -25.75
N LEU A 10 27.72 -1.60 -26.34
CA LEU A 10 26.41 -1.46 -26.97
C LEU A 10 25.34 -1.26 -25.89
N ARG A 11 24.65 -0.11 -25.88
CA ARG A 11 23.48 0.13 -25.03
C ARG A 11 22.21 -0.26 -25.78
N SER A 12 21.58 -1.35 -25.37
CA SER A 12 20.28 -1.79 -25.87
C SER A 12 19.18 -0.83 -25.38
N VAL A 13 18.54 -0.13 -26.31
CA VAL A 13 17.34 0.68 -26.03
C VAL A 13 16.12 -0.24 -26.11
N GLY A 14 15.45 -0.45 -24.98
CA GLY A 14 14.18 -1.18 -24.92
C GLY A 14 13.04 -0.33 -25.50
N LEU A 15 12.37 -0.86 -26.51
CA LEU A 15 11.21 -0.26 -27.17
C LEU A 15 9.94 -0.66 -26.40
N THR A 16 9.26 0.31 -25.77
CA THR A 16 7.96 0.07 -25.14
C THR A 16 6.85 0.61 -26.03
N LEU A 17 6.05 -0.28 -26.63
CA LEU A 17 4.80 0.09 -27.30
C LEU A 17 3.72 0.37 -26.25
N ALA A 18 3.29 1.63 -26.16
CA ALA A 18 2.08 2.01 -25.42
C ALA A 18 0.88 1.95 -26.37
N VAL A 19 -0.05 1.03 -26.12
CA VAL A 19 -1.38 1.02 -26.75
C VAL A 19 -2.34 1.75 -25.81
N THR A 20 -2.75 2.95 -26.19
CA THR A 20 -3.71 3.76 -25.43
C THR A 20 -5.12 3.43 -25.89
N LEU A 21 -5.91 2.74 -25.06
CA LEU A 21 -7.35 2.62 -25.23
C LEU A 21 -8.04 3.66 -24.36
N LEU A 22 -8.61 4.69 -24.99
CA LEU A 22 -9.52 5.63 -24.32
C LEU A 22 -10.80 4.89 -23.92
N SER A 23 -11.20 5.01 -22.65
CA SER A 23 -12.51 4.62 -22.16
C SER A 23 -13.28 5.86 -21.68
N PRO A 24 -14.59 5.96 -21.94
CA PRO A 24 -15.40 7.11 -21.54
C PRO A 24 -15.72 7.10 -20.04
N ILE A 25 -15.65 8.28 -19.44
CA ILE A 25 -15.95 8.57 -18.03
C ILE A 25 -17.47 8.51 -17.82
N ALA A 26 -17.94 7.55 -17.03
CA ALA A 26 -19.31 7.59 -16.48
C ALA A 26 -19.29 8.44 -15.20
N GLN A 27 -19.88 9.63 -15.25
CA GLN A 27 -20.09 10.48 -14.07
C GLN A 27 -21.29 9.96 -13.29
N SER A 28 -21.06 9.35 -12.12
CA SER A 28 -22.13 9.01 -11.18
C SER A 28 -22.27 10.09 -10.12
N ILE A 29 -23.45 10.69 -10.09
CA ILE A 29 -23.89 11.76 -9.19
C ILE A 29 -24.01 11.18 -7.76
N TYR A 30 -23.33 11.80 -6.78
CA TYR A 30 -23.46 11.46 -5.36
C TYR A 30 -24.54 12.36 -4.73
N GLN A 31 -25.59 11.77 -4.15
CA GLN A 31 -26.54 12.45 -3.26
C GLN A 31 -26.36 11.90 -1.84
N PRO A 32 -26.07 12.73 -0.81
CA PRO A 32 -26.15 12.28 0.56
C PRO A 32 -27.60 12.33 1.07
N ALA A 33 -28.06 11.23 1.67
CA ALA A 33 -29.30 11.18 2.40
C ALA A 33 -29.19 11.99 3.71
N ARG A 34 -30.23 12.78 3.99
CA ARG A 34 -30.43 13.54 5.23
C ARG A 34 -30.59 12.60 6.43
N ALA A 35 -29.75 12.76 7.45
CA ALA A 35 -30.01 12.25 8.79
C ALA A 35 -30.66 13.36 9.62
N GLY A 36 -31.85 13.10 10.15
CA GLY A 36 -32.52 13.93 11.15
C GLY A 36 -32.51 13.23 12.51
N GLY A 37 -32.41 14.03 13.59
CA GLY A 37 -32.87 13.64 14.93
C GLY A 37 -31.82 13.58 16.05
N ASN A 38 -31.44 14.74 16.60
CA ASN A 38 -31.68 15.17 18.00
C ASN A 38 -32.27 14.12 18.99
N HIS A 39 -31.95 13.96 20.28
CA HIS A 39 -31.34 14.79 21.35
C HIS A 39 -31.01 13.90 22.58
N HIS A 40 -30.13 14.40 23.46
CA HIS A 40 -30.30 14.52 24.93
C HIS A 40 -29.09 14.12 25.80
N HIS A 41 -28.86 15.00 26.76
CA HIS A 41 -27.76 15.15 27.68
C HIS A 41 -28.19 14.65 29.06
N HIS A 42 -27.38 13.85 29.76
CA HIS A 42 -27.35 13.87 31.21
C HIS A 42 -26.03 13.33 31.76
N GLN A 43 -25.32 14.21 32.47
CA GLN A 43 -24.18 13.88 33.32
C GLN A 43 -24.69 13.35 34.67
N SER A 44 -23.97 12.39 35.27
CA SER A 44 -23.53 12.42 36.68
C SER A 44 -22.72 11.16 37.04
N SER A 45 -21.70 11.35 37.88
CA SER A 45 -20.85 10.37 38.57
C SER A 45 -20.36 11.06 39.87
N PRO A 46 -19.72 10.39 40.85
CA PRO A 46 -19.81 9.02 41.40
C PRO A 46 -19.94 9.06 42.96
N PRO A 47 -19.63 8.00 43.78
CA PRO A 47 -18.23 7.78 44.20
C PRO A 47 -17.75 6.32 44.51
N ALA A 48 -16.42 6.17 44.36
CA ALA A 48 -15.35 5.31 44.93
C ALA A 48 -15.58 4.02 45.78
N SER A 49 -14.80 2.96 45.49
CA SER A 49 -13.75 2.37 46.37
C SER A 49 -13.07 1.11 45.76
N PRO A 50 -11.88 0.67 46.26
CA PRO A 50 -10.79 0.14 45.43
C PRO A 50 -10.61 -1.38 45.48
N SER A 51 -10.05 -1.96 44.40
CA SER A 51 -9.41 -3.27 44.45
C SER A 51 -8.11 -3.23 43.64
N ALA A 52 -7.01 -3.38 44.36
CA ALA A 52 -5.65 -3.46 43.82
C ALA A 52 -5.47 -4.79 43.07
N SER A 53 -4.98 -4.71 41.83
CA SER A 53 -4.40 -5.85 41.11
C SER A 53 -2.96 -5.48 40.72
N PRO A 54 -1.98 -6.37 40.96
CA PRO A 54 -0.56 -6.02 40.82
C PRO A 54 -0.13 -5.93 39.36
N HIS A 55 0.59 -4.86 39.06
CA HIS A 55 1.34 -4.69 37.81
C HIS A 55 2.42 -5.77 37.69
N SER A 56 2.30 -6.63 36.67
CA SER A 56 3.42 -7.42 36.18
C SER A 56 4.14 -6.65 35.06
N PRO A 57 5.47 -6.45 35.14
CA PRO A 57 6.22 -5.78 34.10
C PRO A 57 6.60 -6.80 33.03
N HIS A 58 5.94 -6.77 31.87
CA HIS A 58 6.45 -7.50 30.71
C HIS A 58 7.50 -6.66 29.99
N ASN A 59 8.73 -6.95 30.42
CA ASN A 59 10.00 -6.72 29.76
C ASN A 59 9.93 -7.02 28.25
N GLY A 60 10.58 -6.16 27.48
CA GLY A 60 10.64 -6.24 26.03
C GLY A 60 11.34 -7.51 25.53
N SER A 61 10.85 -8.00 24.41
CA SER A 61 11.74 -8.53 23.38
C SER A 61 11.12 -8.21 22.03
N GLY A 62 11.69 -7.20 21.38
CA GLY A 62 11.47 -6.94 19.96
C GLY A 62 11.96 -8.15 19.18
N ARG A 63 11.04 -9.06 18.90
CA ARG A 63 11.18 -10.04 17.83
C ARG A 63 10.49 -9.41 16.64
N GLY A 64 11.27 -8.85 15.71
CA GLY A 64 10.82 -8.53 14.36
C GLY A 64 10.48 -9.85 13.65
N GLY A 65 9.40 -10.49 14.09
CA GLY A 65 8.80 -11.60 13.37
C GLY A 65 8.15 -11.02 12.14
N GLU A 66 8.43 -11.61 10.99
CA GLU A 66 7.60 -11.45 9.81
C GLU A 66 6.15 -11.68 10.25
N HIS A 67 5.40 -10.58 10.37
CA HIS A 67 3.99 -10.65 10.65
C HIS A 67 3.36 -11.24 9.40
N GLN A 68 3.19 -12.57 9.38
CA GLN A 68 2.40 -13.23 8.35
C GLN A 68 0.99 -12.67 8.48
N HIS A 69 0.71 -11.66 7.65
CA HIS A 69 -0.63 -11.15 7.45
C HIS A 69 -1.47 -12.31 6.89
N GLY A 70 -2.73 -12.42 7.32
CA GLY A 70 -3.60 -13.49 6.85
C GLY A 70 -3.73 -13.47 5.33
N ARG A 71 -4.19 -14.56 4.71
CA ARG A 71 -4.42 -14.64 3.27
C ARG A 71 -5.90 -14.44 2.93
N PHE A 72 -6.19 -13.69 1.88
CA PHE A 72 -7.52 -13.56 1.28
C PHE A 72 -7.44 -13.88 -0.21
N ASP A 73 -8.04 -14.98 -0.64
CA ASP A 73 -8.11 -15.35 -2.05
C ASP A 73 -9.28 -14.64 -2.75
N VAL A 74 -9.00 -14.07 -3.92
CA VAL A 74 -10.03 -13.53 -4.83
C VAL A 74 -10.92 -14.69 -5.28
N PRO A 75 -12.26 -14.60 -5.06
CA PRO A 75 -13.17 -15.66 -5.46
C PRO A 75 -13.13 -15.94 -6.97
N ALA A 76 -13.33 -17.20 -7.35
CA ALA A 76 -13.39 -17.60 -8.75
C ALA A 76 -14.49 -16.81 -9.51
N GLY A 77 -14.19 -16.40 -10.74
CA GLY A 77 -15.11 -15.65 -11.60
C GLY A 77 -15.17 -14.14 -11.34
N GLN A 78 -14.46 -13.62 -10.33
CA GLN A 78 -14.35 -12.16 -10.11
C GLN A 78 -13.24 -11.54 -10.96
N PRO A 79 -13.37 -10.27 -11.36
CA PRO A 79 -12.26 -9.50 -11.93
C PRO A 79 -11.05 -9.50 -10.99
N ILE A 80 -9.86 -9.81 -11.49
CA ILE A 80 -8.67 -9.89 -10.65
C ILE A 80 -8.14 -8.48 -10.35
N PRO A 81 -7.98 -8.11 -9.07
CA PRO A 81 -7.29 -6.89 -8.67
C PRO A 81 -5.83 -6.89 -9.11
N THR A 82 -5.37 -5.76 -9.63
CA THR A 82 -3.98 -5.57 -10.04
C THR A 82 -3.42 -4.28 -9.46
N VAL A 83 -2.10 -4.24 -9.33
CA VAL A 83 -1.36 -3.04 -8.96
C VAL A 83 -0.09 -2.95 -9.80
N SER A 84 0.26 -1.74 -10.24
CA SER A 84 1.58 -1.40 -10.75
C SER A 84 2.15 -0.22 -9.96
N LEU A 85 3.47 -0.10 -9.95
CA LEU A 85 4.20 0.88 -9.15
C LEU A 85 5.21 1.63 -10.04
N SER A 86 5.12 2.97 -10.01
CA SER A 86 6.13 3.88 -10.54
C SER A 86 6.75 4.68 -9.40
N VAL A 87 8.05 4.93 -9.46
CA VAL A 87 8.79 5.72 -8.47
C VAL A 87 9.66 6.72 -9.21
N LEU A 88 9.40 8.01 -8.99
CA LEU A 88 10.04 9.11 -9.70
C LEU A 88 10.67 10.08 -8.70
N PRO A 89 11.84 10.67 -9.01
CA PRO A 89 12.37 11.77 -8.21
C PRO A 89 11.34 12.91 -8.15
N ASP A 90 11.12 13.45 -6.96
CA ASP A 90 10.35 14.68 -6.81
C ASP A 90 11.20 15.88 -7.28
N PRO A 91 10.63 16.87 -8.01
CA PRO A 91 11.40 18.00 -8.53
C PRO A 91 12.09 18.86 -7.46
N LYS A 92 11.59 18.85 -6.22
CA LYS A 92 12.19 19.61 -5.11
C LYS A 92 13.11 18.72 -4.29
N GLN A 93 12.61 17.61 -3.76
CA GLN A 93 13.36 16.67 -2.92
C GLN A 93 12.58 15.38 -2.70
N GLY A 94 13.26 14.25 -2.55
CA GLY A 94 12.60 12.97 -2.28
C GLY A 94 12.05 12.29 -3.53
N TRP A 95 11.02 11.48 -3.34
CA TRP A 95 10.47 10.58 -4.36
C TRP A 95 8.96 10.55 -4.32
N ASN A 96 8.33 10.57 -5.49
CA ASN A 96 6.90 10.34 -5.66
C ASN A 96 6.66 8.91 -6.12
N LEU A 97 5.91 8.16 -5.31
CA LEU A 97 5.42 6.83 -5.65
C LEU A 97 4.01 6.99 -6.22
N GLN A 98 3.77 6.38 -7.37
CA GLN A 98 2.45 6.30 -7.99
C GLN A 98 2.04 4.83 -8.15
N LEU A 99 0.94 4.47 -7.51
CA LEU A 99 0.26 3.20 -7.68
C LEU A 99 -0.84 3.37 -8.72
N THR A 100 -0.88 2.47 -9.69
CA THR A 100 -2.05 2.30 -10.56
C THR A 100 -2.71 0.98 -10.21
N VAL A 101 -3.99 1.02 -9.87
CA VAL A 101 -4.76 -0.18 -9.49
C VAL A 101 -5.92 -0.39 -10.46
N GLN A 102 -6.27 -1.65 -10.70
CA GLN A 102 -7.47 -2.03 -11.46
C GLN A 102 -8.26 -3.06 -10.67
N ASN A 103 -9.59 -3.06 -10.83
CA ASN A 103 -10.52 -3.93 -10.09
C ASN A 103 -10.37 -3.83 -8.56
N PHE A 104 -9.80 -2.73 -8.08
CA PHE A 104 -9.53 -2.47 -6.68
C PHE A 104 -9.84 -1.02 -6.35
N ARG A 105 -10.46 -0.80 -5.18
CA ARG A 105 -10.73 0.53 -4.64
C ARG A 105 -10.05 0.69 -3.29
N PHE A 106 -9.32 1.79 -3.11
CA PHE A 106 -8.91 2.22 -1.78
C PHE A 106 -10.14 2.60 -0.96
N ALA A 107 -10.32 1.98 0.21
CA ALA A 107 -11.47 2.15 1.08
C ALA A 107 -11.05 2.41 2.55
N PRO A 108 -10.31 3.51 2.83
CA PRO A 108 -9.83 3.83 4.18
C PRO A 108 -10.96 4.01 5.19
N GLU A 109 -12.14 4.42 4.75
CA GLU A 109 -13.35 4.54 5.57
C GLU A 109 -13.88 3.20 6.11
N GLN A 110 -13.36 2.08 5.61
CA GLN A 110 -13.73 0.72 6.01
C GLN A 110 -12.59 -0.02 6.72
N ILE A 111 -11.52 0.67 7.18
CA ILE A 111 -10.40 0.01 7.84
C ILE A 111 -10.84 -0.76 9.10
N ASN A 112 -10.20 -1.90 9.38
CA ASN A 112 -10.54 -2.84 10.45
C ASN A 112 -11.94 -3.46 10.37
N GLN A 113 -12.67 -3.26 9.27
CA GLN A 113 -13.90 -3.99 8.96
C GLN A 113 -13.58 -5.27 8.18
N PRO A 114 -14.53 -6.23 8.07
CA PRO A 114 -14.33 -7.44 7.27
C PRO A 114 -13.79 -7.15 5.86
N GLY A 115 -12.82 -7.96 5.44
CA GLY A 115 -12.17 -7.81 4.14
C GLY A 115 -13.09 -8.11 2.95
N ALA A 116 -12.78 -7.50 1.80
CA ALA A 116 -13.43 -7.77 0.52
C ALA A 116 -12.36 -7.83 -0.58
N TRP A 117 -12.63 -8.61 -1.64
CA TRP A 117 -11.65 -8.90 -2.68
C TRP A 117 -11.29 -7.66 -3.52
N ASN A 118 -12.22 -6.72 -3.70
CA ASN A 118 -12.07 -5.55 -4.58
C ASN A 118 -11.80 -4.24 -3.84
N GLN A 119 -11.56 -4.26 -2.53
CA GLN A 119 -11.32 -3.03 -1.78
C GLN A 119 -10.41 -3.24 -0.58
N GLY A 120 -9.68 -2.17 -0.25
CA GLY A 120 -8.89 -2.15 0.97
C GLY A 120 -7.83 -1.04 0.97
N HIS A 121 -6.60 -1.42 1.25
CA HIS A 121 -5.44 -0.53 1.28
C HIS A 121 -4.20 -1.24 0.74
N ALA A 122 -3.10 -0.52 0.55
CA ALA A 122 -1.82 -1.15 0.20
C ALA A 122 -0.85 -1.09 1.38
N HIS A 123 0.06 -2.04 1.50
CA HIS A 123 1.23 -1.93 2.38
C HIS A 123 2.44 -1.59 1.53
N LEU A 124 3.22 -0.61 1.98
CA LEU A 124 4.47 -0.18 1.33
C LEU A 124 5.65 -0.75 2.10
N TYR A 125 6.61 -1.31 1.38
CA TYR A 125 7.85 -1.88 1.90
C TYR A 125 9.06 -1.25 1.20
N LEU A 126 10.13 -1.06 1.97
CA LEU A 126 11.44 -0.64 1.50
C LEU A 126 12.46 -1.69 1.93
N ASN A 127 13.16 -2.30 0.97
CA ASN A 127 14.18 -3.33 1.21
C ASN A 127 13.68 -4.46 2.13
N GLY A 128 12.47 -4.96 1.86
CA GLY A 128 11.80 -6.02 2.63
C GLY A 128 11.23 -5.58 3.98
N ARG A 129 11.44 -4.34 4.43
CA ARG A 129 10.86 -3.82 5.67
C ARG A 129 9.61 -3.02 5.39
N LYS A 130 8.51 -3.34 6.10
CA LYS A 130 7.26 -2.58 6.02
C LYS A 130 7.50 -1.14 6.49
N LEU A 131 7.17 -0.19 5.63
CA LEU A 131 7.28 1.24 5.90
C LEU A 131 5.95 1.79 6.43
N THR A 132 4.85 1.59 5.70
CA THR A 132 3.55 2.17 6.05
C THR A 132 2.39 1.51 5.29
N ARG A 133 1.17 1.97 5.55
CA ARG A 133 -0.04 1.70 4.76
C ARG A 133 -0.31 2.87 3.79
N LEU A 134 -0.79 2.57 2.60
CA LEU A 134 -1.23 3.56 1.61
C LEU A 134 -2.74 3.47 1.41
N TYR A 135 -3.39 4.63 1.45
CA TYR A 135 -4.85 4.77 1.27
C TYR A 135 -5.23 5.49 -0.02
N SER A 136 -4.27 5.72 -0.89
CA SER A 136 -4.46 6.40 -2.15
C SER A 136 -3.38 5.97 -3.14
N ASN A 137 -3.52 6.44 -4.37
CA ASN A 137 -2.61 6.14 -5.47
C ASN A 137 -1.24 6.84 -5.35
N TRP A 138 -1.08 7.83 -4.49
CA TRP A 138 0.13 8.63 -4.42
C TRP A 138 0.73 8.63 -3.02
N TYR A 139 2.05 8.48 -2.95
CA TYR A 139 2.78 8.59 -1.71
C TYR A 139 4.10 9.32 -1.92
N TYR A 140 4.35 10.33 -1.10
CA TYR A 140 5.61 11.04 -1.07
C TYR A 140 6.55 10.37 -0.06
N LEU A 141 7.77 10.10 -0.50
CA LEU A 141 8.80 9.45 0.28
C LEU A 141 10.01 10.39 0.36
N GLU A 142 10.31 10.86 1.57
CA GLU A 142 11.26 11.95 1.79
C GLU A 142 12.68 11.64 1.32
N SER A 143 13.15 10.42 1.54
CA SER A 143 14.49 9.99 1.15
C SER A 143 14.58 8.48 0.96
N LEU A 144 15.50 8.07 0.09
CA LEU A 144 15.92 6.69 -0.07
C LEU A 144 17.41 6.58 0.30
N PRO A 145 17.84 5.47 0.93
CA PRO A 145 19.26 5.18 1.13
C PRO A 145 20.07 5.28 -0.17
N SER A 146 21.35 5.62 -0.11
CA SER A 146 22.22 5.49 -1.28
C SER A 146 22.32 4.04 -1.73
N GLY A 147 22.50 3.82 -3.03
CA GLY A 147 22.55 2.47 -3.60
C GLY A 147 21.20 1.97 -4.14
N SER A 148 21.08 0.64 -4.17
CA SER A 148 19.92 -0.07 -4.74
C SER A 148 18.82 -0.23 -3.70
N ASN A 149 17.64 0.33 -3.97
CA ASN A 149 16.48 0.28 -3.08
C ASN A 149 15.31 -0.46 -3.74
N GLN A 150 14.92 -1.60 -3.19
CA GLN A 150 13.70 -2.29 -3.59
C GLN A 150 12.49 -1.66 -2.91
N ILE A 151 11.56 -1.16 -3.71
CA ILE A 151 10.25 -0.70 -3.26
C ILE A 151 9.23 -1.75 -3.66
N GLN A 152 8.43 -2.20 -2.69
CA GLN A 152 7.37 -3.19 -2.92
C GLN A 152 6.06 -2.67 -2.33
N VAL A 153 4.97 -2.95 -3.02
CA VAL A 153 3.61 -2.73 -2.53
C VAL A 153 2.79 -4.00 -2.65
N THR A 154 1.99 -4.30 -1.64
CA THR A 154 1.00 -5.39 -1.67
C THR A 154 -0.39 -4.79 -1.57
N LEU A 155 -1.38 -5.37 -2.25
CA LEU A 155 -2.79 -5.04 -1.97
C LEU A 155 -3.31 -5.89 -0.82
N ASN A 156 -4.02 -5.23 0.09
CA ASN A 156 -4.48 -5.81 1.34
C ASN A 156 -5.96 -5.49 1.54
N THR A 157 -6.69 -6.45 2.10
CA THR A 157 -8.06 -6.23 2.56
C THR A 157 -8.08 -5.33 3.81
N ASN A 158 -9.25 -4.79 4.14
CA ASN A 158 -9.39 -3.89 5.29
C ASN A 158 -9.23 -4.53 6.67
N ASP A 159 -9.32 -5.86 6.76
CA ASP A 159 -8.91 -6.65 7.92
C ASP A 159 -7.44 -7.12 7.83
N HIS A 160 -6.66 -6.43 7.01
CA HIS A 160 -5.19 -6.53 6.89
C HIS A 160 -4.68 -7.85 6.30
N LYS A 161 -5.53 -8.65 5.64
CA LYS A 161 -5.08 -9.84 4.93
C LYS A 161 -4.45 -9.46 3.60
N ASP A 162 -3.43 -10.19 3.18
CA ASP A 162 -2.83 -10.10 1.86
C ASP A 162 -3.79 -10.65 0.82
N LEU A 163 -3.98 -9.91 -0.25
CA LEU A 163 -4.83 -10.34 -1.35
C LEU A 163 -4.06 -11.27 -2.29
N TYR A 164 -4.68 -12.40 -2.64
CA TYR A 164 -4.13 -13.42 -3.54
C TYR A 164 -5.08 -13.68 -4.70
N ALA A 165 -4.53 -13.85 -5.91
CA ALA A 165 -5.25 -14.29 -7.09
C ALA A 165 -4.46 -15.42 -7.76
N ASN A 166 -5.14 -16.52 -8.09
CA ASN A 166 -4.51 -17.70 -8.72
C ASN A 166 -3.26 -18.20 -7.97
N GLY A 167 -3.28 -18.15 -6.64
CA GLY A 167 -2.16 -18.56 -5.78
C GLY A 167 -1.00 -17.57 -5.71
N GLN A 168 -1.05 -16.45 -6.43
CA GLN A 168 -0.04 -15.39 -6.39
C GLN A 168 -0.55 -14.20 -5.57
N ARG A 169 0.34 -13.59 -4.79
CA ARG A 169 0.04 -12.35 -4.08
C ARG A 169 -0.16 -11.23 -5.09
N VAL A 170 -1.15 -10.37 -4.86
CA VAL A 170 -1.36 -9.17 -5.66
C VAL A 170 -0.41 -8.08 -5.16
N GLU A 171 0.69 -7.91 -5.88
CA GLU A 171 1.78 -7.01 -5.50
C GLU A 171 2.49 -6.40 -6.72
N ALA A 172 3.26 -5.34 -6.48
CA ALA A 172 4.18 -4.77 -7.44
C ALA A 172 5.49 -4.41 -6.76
N GLN A 173 6.60 -4.49 -7.50
CA GLN A 173 7.91 -4.09 -7.01
C GLN A 173 8.72 -3.39 -8.08
N THR A 174 9.62 -2.50 -7.68
CA THR A 174 10.63 -1.88 -8.53
C THR A 174 11.91 -1.61 -7.74
N VAL A 175 13.01 -1.39 -8.45
CA VAL A 175 14.30 -1.03 -7.85
C VAL A 175 14.65 0.40 -8.27
N VAL A 176 14.97 1.24 -7.29
CA VAL A 176 15.43 2.61 -7.49
C VAL A 176 16.90 2.69 -7.12
N GLN A 177 17.72 3.18 -8.05
CA GLN A 177 19.13 3.45 -7.80
C GLN A 177 19.31 4.90 -7.35
N VAL A 178 19.86 5.08 -6.16
CA VAL A 178 20.25 6.39 -5.62
C VAL A 178 21.78 6.52 -5.71
N PRO A 179 22.30 7.60 -6.32
CA PRO A 179 23.74 7.86 -6.40
C PRO A 179 24.44 7.93 -5.03
#